data_AF-A0A8X6YRT9-F1
#
_entry.id   AF-A0A8X6YRT9-F1
#
_cell.length_a   1.000
_cell.length_b   1.000
_cell.length_c   1.000
_cell.angle_alpha   90.00
_cell.angle_beta   90.00
_cell.angle_gamma   90.00
#
_symmetry.space_group_name_H-M   'P 1'
#
loop_
_entity.id
_entity.type
_entity.pdbx_description
1 polymer ?
#
loop_
_entity_poly.entity_id
_entity_poly.type
_entity_poly.pdbx_seq_one_letter_code
_entity_poly.pdbx_strand_id
1 'polypeptide(L)'
;MLVKLTTQFFNNSDTRRIIIDFGDEVWQAAIREEISTLHIPLVLQEDIIAFIKPIRLEVSNWMEDHDGIFSKKQERSLEFCFNADGTVDRIKTADLLINSKRLSVPTRFVLACQYWSSWDVLTFFKKLRKRARLRIQKMYSKLRRI
;
A
#
# COMPACT_ATOMS: atom_id res chain seq x y z
N MET A 1 4.11 3.20 21.44
CA MET A 1 3.69 4.61 21.26
C MET A 1 4.24 5.17 19.96
N LEU A 2 5.56 5.09 19.73
CA LEU A 2 6.21 5.62 18.52
C LEU A 2 5.69 5.01 17.21
N VAL A 3 5.60 3.67 17.09
CA VAL A 3 5.06 3.00 15.88
C VAL A 3 3.65 3.49 15.50
N LYS A 4 2.77 3.70 16.48
CA LYS A 4 1.42 4.20 16.23
C LYS A 4 1.43 5.64 15.67
N LEU A 5 2.28 6.51 16.21
CA LEU A 5 2.47 7.87 15.70
C LEU A 5 3.05 7.84 14.27
N THR A 6 4.07 7.01 14.03
CA THR A 6 4.72 6.94 12.72
C THR A 6 3.82 6.35 11.64
N THR A 7 3.05 5.31 11.96
CA THR A 7 2.07 4.72 11.02
C THR A 7 0.91 5.66 10.72
N GLN A 8 0.44 6.43 11.71
CA GLN A 8 -0.54 7.50 11.49
C GLN A 8 0.02 8.61 10.59
N PHE A 9 1.24 9.05 10.85
CA PHE A 9 1.95 10.03 10.04
C PHE A 9 2.15 9.53 8.60
N PHE A 10 2.61 8.31 8.42
CA PHE A 10 2.73 7.66 7.10
C PHE A 10 1.39 7.57 6.37
N ASN A 11 0.28 7.39 7.10
CA ASN A 11 -1.03 7.25 6.50
C ASN A 11 -1.69 8.58 6.09
N ASN A 12 -1.09 9.73 6.41
CA ASN A 12 -1.44 11.00 5.81
C ASN A 12 -1.08 10.97 4.31
N SER A 13 -2.03 11.34 3.44
CA SER A 13 -1.90 11.23 1.99
C SER A 13 -0.73 12.05 1.42
N ASP A 14 -0.42 13.20 2.02
CA ASP A 14 0.66 14.05 1.55
C ASP A 14 2.03 13.46 1.93
N THR A 15 2.16 13.02 3.17
CA THR A 15 3.33 12.32 3.70
C THR A 15 3.59 11.01 2.95
N ARG A 16 2.55 10.20 2.70
CA ARG A 16 2.66 8.95 1.93
C ARG A 16 3.17 9.22 0.52
N ARG A 17 2.66 10.28 -0.13
CA ARG A 17 3.10 10.67 -1.47
C ARG A 17 4.57 11.04 -1.47
N ILE A 18 5.01 11.82 -0.47
CA ILE A 18 6.43 12.18 -0.30
C ILE A 18 7.29 10.92 -0.11
N ILE A 19 6.80 9.96 0.66
CA ILE A 19 7.58 8.76 0.99
C ILE A 19 7.65 7.77 -0.19
N ILE A 20 6.57 7.60 -0.96
CA ILE A 20 6.52 6.62 -2.06
C ILE A 20 7.10 7.18 -3.37
N ASP A 21 6.82 8.43 -3.72
CA ASP A 21 7.17 8.98 -5.04
C ASP A 21 8.62 9.49 -5.14
N PHE A 22 9.31 9.75 -4.02
CA PHE A 22 10.64 10.34 -4.02
C PHE A 22 11.74 9.32 -3.70
N GLY A 23 12.91 9.46 -4.33
CA GLY A 23 14.10 8.64 -4.08
C GLY A 23 14.72 8.90 -2.69
N ASP A 24 15.61 8.00 -2.27
CA ASP A 24 16.15 7.88 -0.88
C ASP A 24 16.66 9.17 -0.23
N GLU A 25 17.16 10.12 -1.03
CA GLU A 25 17.70 11.39 -0.53
C GLU A 25 16.65 12.50 -0.41
N VAL A 26 15.59 12.44 -1.22
CA VAL A 26 14.60 13.54 -1.33
C VAL A 26 13.47 13.37 -0.31
N TRP A 27 13.05 12.14 -0.02
CA TRP A 27 11.98 11.91 0.97
C TRP A 27 12.41 12.31 2.38
N GLN A 28 13.68 12.09 2.77
CA GLN A 28 14.16 12.40 4.12
C GLN A 28 14.10 13.90 4.41
N ALA A 29 14.54 14.73 3.46
CA ALA A 29 14.51 16.18 3.61
C ALA A 29 13.07 16.71 3.70
N ALA A 30 12.18 16.23 2.82
CA ALA A 30 10.77 16.62 2.82
C ALA A 30 10.04 16.18 4.11
N ILE A 31 10.33 14.98 4.61
CA ILE A 31 9.77 14.49 5.87
C ILE A 31 10.34 15.25 7.08
N ARG A 32 11.62 15.63 7.06
CA ARG A 32 12.22 16.49 8.10
C ARG A 32 11.51 17.84 8.17
N GLU A 33 11.26 18.46 7.03
CA GLU A 33 10.50 19.72 6.95
C GLU A 33 9.09 19.53 7.53
N GLU A 34 8.38 18.49 7.13
CA GLU A 34 7.02 18.21 7.62
C GLU A 34 6.99 17.93 9.13
N ILE A 35 7.90 17.10 9.64
CA ILE A 35 7.99 16.77 11.06
C ILE A 35 8.36 17.99 11.91
N SER A 36 9.18 18.90 11.38
CA SER A 36 9.56 20.13 12.11
C SER A 36 8.34 21.00 12.47
N THR A 37 7.24 20.88 11.70
CA THR A 37 5.98 21.59 11.97
C THR A 37 5.19 21.00 13.14
N LEU A 38 5.52 19.79 13.61
CA LEU A 38 4.77 19.08 14.65
C LEU A 38 5.06 19.59 16.07
N HIS A 39 5.94 20.58 16.25
CA HIS A 39 6.31 21.15 17.56
C HIS A 39 6.73 20.10 18.61
N ILE A 40 7.36 19.01 18.16
CA ILE A 40 7.88 17.94 19.02
C ILE A 40 9.39 18.07 19.25
N PRO A 41 9.95 17.54 20.36
CA PRO A 41 11.38 17.49 20.62
C PRO A 41 12.19 16.91 19.46
N LEU A 42 13.36 17.51 19.17
CA LEU A 42 14.24 17.08 18.06
C LEU A 42 14.58 15.59 18.12
N VAL A 43 14.81 15.04 19.31
CA VAL A 43 15.07 13.60 19.52
C VAL A 43 13.92 12.74 18.98
N LEU A 44 12.67 13.15 19.24
CA LEU A 44 11.49 12.44 18.71
C LEU A 44 11.34 12.62 17.20
N GLN A 45 11.79 13.74 16.64
CA GLN A 45 11.80 13.94 15.18
C GLN A 45 12.74 12.93 14.51
N GLU A 46 13.97 12.79 15.03
CA GLU A 46 14.93 11.81 14.54
C GLU A 46 14.41 10.37 14.68
N ASP A 47 13.79 10.05 15.82
CA ASP A 47 13.19 8.74 16.05
C ASP A 47 12.08 8.44 15.02
N ILE A 48 11.20 9.41 14.72
CA ILE A 48 10.15 9.24 13.71
C ILE A 48 10.77 8.98 12.33
N ILE A 49 11.78 9.75 11.93
CA ILE A 49 12.45 9.60 10.63
C ILE A 49 13.11 8.22 10.52
N ALA A 50 13.81 7.80 11.58
CA ALA A 50 14.44 6.49 11.65
C ALA A 50 13.42 5.35 11.48
N PHE A 51 12.21 5.50 12.03
CA PHE A 51 11.12 4.53 11.89
C PHE A 51 10.39 4.60 10.54
N ILE A 52 10.39 5.74 9.83
CA ILE A 52 9.77 5.85 8.50
C ILE A 52 10.55 5.01 7.47
N LYS A 53 11.88 4.96 7.57
CA LYS A 53 12.72 4.21 6.62
C LYS A 53 12.30 2.72 6.49
N PRO A 54 12.20 1.93 7.57
CA PRO A 54 11.75 0.54 7.46
C PRO A 54 10.29 0.43 7.02
N ILE A 55 9.40 1.33 7.43
CA ILE A 55 8.00 1.35 6.98
C ILE A 55 7.92 1.56 5.46
N ARG A 56 8.72 2.48 4.92
CA ARG A 56 8.81 2.75 3.48
C ARG A 56 9.28 1.51 2.72
N LEU A 57 10.32 0.85 3.22
CA LEU A 57 10.84 -0.38 2.62
C LEU A 57 9.77 -1.47 2.60
N GLU A 58 9.07 -1.66 3.71
CA GLU A 58 8.00 -2.64 3.81
C GLU A 58 6.85 -2.35 2.82
N VAL A 59 6.45 -1.09 2.69
CA VAL A 59 5.43 -0.69 1.70
C VAL A 59 5.93 -0.88 0.27
N SER A 60 7.20 -0.59 0.00
CA SER A 60 7.82 -0.85 -1.31
C SER A 60 7.78 -2.34 -1.65
N ASN A 61 8.20 -3.20 -0.71
CA ASN A 61 8.16 -4.66 -0.87
C ASN A 61 6.74 -5.14 -1.12
N TRP A 62 5.77 -4.64 -0.34
CA TRP A 62 4.37 -4.97 -0.57
C TRP A 62 3.91 -4.52 -1.96
N MET A 63 4.29 -3.33 -2.44
CA MET A 63 3.94 -2.87 -3.78
C MET A 63 4.56 -3.73 -4.88
N GLU A 64 5.82 -4.14 -4.73
CA GLU A 64 6.52 -5.02 -5.67
C GLU A 64 5.84 -6.40 -5.76
N ASP A 65 5.42 -6.97 -4.62
CA ASP A 65 4.66 -8.23 -4.58
C ASP A 65 3.31 -8.16 -5.32
N HIS A 66 2.83 -6.94 -5.61
CA HIS A 66 1.57 -6.67 -6.30
C HIS A 66 1.77 -5.88 -7.59
N ASP A 67 2.98 -5.95 -8.18
CA ASP A 67 3.27 -5.24 -9.41
C ASP A 67 2.27 -5.62 -10.53
N GLY A 68 1.85 -4.62 -11.29
CA GLY A 68 0.87 -4.75 -12.36
C GLY A 68 -0.59 -4.94 -11.91
N ILE A 69 -0.88 -5.04 -10.61
CA ILE A 69 -2.26 -5.10 -10.09
C ILE A 69 -2.88 -3.70 -10.02
N PHE A 70 -2.07 -2.72 -9.59
CA PHE A 70 -2.47 -1.34 -9.44
C PHE A 70 -1.98 -0.49 -10.61
N SER A 71 -2.69 0.61 -10.87
CA SER A 71 -2.15 1.69 -11.69
C SER A 71 -1.38 2.67 -10.80
N LYS A 72 -0.43 3.43 -11.39
CA LYS A 72 0.29 4.51 -10.70
C LYS A 72 -0.63 5.49 -9.94
N LYS A 73 -1.83 5.76 -10.47
CA LYS A 73 -2.83 6.60 -9.80
C LYS A 73 -3.42 5.93 -8.54
N GLN A 74 -3.61 4.62 -8.59
CA GLN A 74 -4.16 3.85 -7.47
C GLN A 74 -3.13 3.64 -6.36
N GLU A 75 -1.87 3.36 -6.72
CA GLU A 75 -0.75 3.15 -5.77
C GLU A 75 -0.67 4.28 -4.73
N ARG A 76 -0.76 5.53 -5.19
CA ARG A 76 -0.73 6.72 -4.33
C ARG A 76 -1.89 6.84 -3.34
N SER A 77 -2.99 6.12 -3.59
CA SER A 77 -4.20 6.16 -2.77
C SER A 77 -4.40 4.91 -1.92
N LEU A 78 -3.45 3.96 -1.97
CA LEU A 78 -3.52 2.74 -1.18
C LEU A 78 -3.30 3.05 0.29
N GLU A 79 -4.23 2.59 1.12
CA GLU A 79 -4.15 2.66 2.57
C GLU A 79 -3.60 1.34 3.10
N PHE A 80 -2.71 1.42 4.08
CA PHE A 80 -2.01 0.27 4.65
C PHE A 80 -2.38 0.09 6.12
N CYS A 81 -2.62 -1.16 6.50
CA CYS A 81 -2.70 -1.57 7.90
C CYS A 81 -1.33 -2.06 8.35
N PHE A 82 -0.89 -1.62 9.52
CA PHE A 82 0.41 -2.00 10.06
C PHE A 82 0.27 -2.81 11.34
N ASN A 83 1.17 -3.77 11.53
CA ASN A 83 1.38 -4.49 12.77
C ASN A 83 2.06 -3.59 13.82
N ALA A 84 2.09 -4.05 15.06
CA ALA A 84 2.72 -3.31 16.17
C ALA A 84 4.24 -3.14 16.02
N ASP A 85 4.88 -3.94 15.18
CA ASP A 85 6.30 -3.87 14.82
C ASP A 85 6.58 -2.95 13.62
N GLY A 86 5.55 -2.36 13.00
CA GLY A 86 5.69 -1.49 11.83
C GLY A 86 5.70 -2.23 10.48
N THR A 87 5.55 -3.55 10.46
CA THR A 87 5.36 -4.31 9.22
C THR A 87 3.94 -4.15 8.68
N VAL A 88 3.73 -4.41 7.38
CA VAL A 88 2.39 -4.34 6.79
C VAL A 88 1.61 -5.58 7.21
N ASP A 89 0.46 -5.38 7.85
CA ASP A 89 -0.52 -6.44 8.07
C ASP A 89 -1.15 -6.75 6.71
N ARG A 90 -0.57 -7.74 6.02
CA ARG A 90 -0.91 -8.05 4.63
C ARG A 90 -2.37 -8.48 4.47
N ILE A 91 -2.90 -9.26 5.41
CA ILE A 91 -4.28 -9.74 5.37
C ILE A 91 -5.24 -8.57 5.59
N LYS A 92 -5.05 -7.79 6.68
CA LYS A 92 -5.95 -6.65 6.93
C LYS A 92 -5.86 -5.59 5.84
N THR A 93 -4.67 -5.35 5.29
CA THR A 93 -4.48 -4.43 4.17
C THR A 93 -5.21 -4.94 2.93
N ALA A 94 -5.07 -6.22 2.58
CA ALA A 94 -5.79 -6.80 1.46
C ALA A 94 -7.30 -6.69 1.64
N ASP A 95 -7.83 -7.03 2.81
CA ASP A 95 -9.26 -6.94 3.13
C ASP A 95 -9.76 -5.48 3.02
N LEU A 96 -9.01 -4.53 3.56
CA LEU A 96 -9.34 -3.10 3.46
C LEU A 96 -9.42 -2.65 1.99
N LEU A 97 -8.44 -3.06 1.17
CA LEU A 97 -8.39 -2.72 -0.25
C LEU A 97 -9.48 -3.42 -1.07
N ILE A 98 -9.76 -4.70 -0.81
CA ILE A 98 -10.84 -5.49 -1.44
C ILE A 98 -12.20 -4.82 -1.21
N ASN A 99 -12.41 -4.24 -0.04
CA ASN A 99 -13.65 -3.54 0.31
C ASN A 99 -13.70 -2.07 -0.15
N SER A 100 -12.58 -1.52 -0.64
CA SER A 100 -12.50 -0.12 -1.06
C SER A 100 -13.25 0.15 -2.36
N LYS A 101 -14.20 1.10 -2.32
CA LYS A 101 -14.92 1.59 -3.51
C LYS A 101 -14.01 2.39 -4.46
N ARG A 102 -12.83 2.82 -4.01
CA ARG A 102 -11.84 3.53 -4.83
C ARG A 102 -11.15 2.60 -5.83
N LEU A 103 -11.14 1.29 -5.57
CA LEU A 103 -10.54 0.31 -6.46
C LEU A 103 -11.53 -0.25 -7.49
N SER A 104 -11.03 -0.49 -8.69
CA SER A 104 -11.81 -1.11 -9.76
C SER A 104 -12.22 -2.53 -9.38
N VAL A 105 -13.37 -3.01 -9.87
CA VAL A 105 -13.79 -4.41 -9.68
C VAL A 105 -12.71 -5.40 -10.14
N PRO A 106 -12.04 -5.21 -11.30
CA PRO A 106 -10.90 -6.04 -11.69
C PRO A 106 -9.76 -6.08 -10.66
N THR A 107 -9.33 -4.94 -10.14
CA THR A 107 -8.26 -4.86 -9.13
C THR A 107 -8.66 -5.62 -7.87
N ARG A 108 -9.88 -5.40 -7.37
CA ARG A 108 -10.40 -6.08 -6.17
C ARG A 108 -10.55 -7.59 -6.37
N PHE A 109 -10.95 -8.03 -7.56
CA PHE A 109 -11.00 -9.45 -7.90
C PHE A 109 -9.62 -10.10 -7.83
N VAL A 110 -8.60 -9.47 -8.41
CA VAL A 110 -7.23 -9.99 -8.40
C VAL A 110 -6.70 -10.11 -6.97
N LEU A 111 -6.90 -9.08 -6.14
CA LEU A 111 -6.55 -9.13 -4.72
C LEU A 111 -7.30 -10.25 -3.98
N ALA A 112 -8.61 -10.38 -4.18
CA ALA A 112 -9.39 -11.44 -3.54
C ALA A 112 -8.91 -12.85 -3.95
N CYS A 113 -8.44 -13.02 -5.18
CA CYS A 113 -7.83 -14.27 -5.62
C CYS A 113 -6.48 -14.54 -4.93
N GLN A 114 -5.63 -13.52 -4.79
CA GLN A 114 -4.30 -13.65 -4.20
C GLN A 114 -4.37 -13.94 -2.69
N TYR A 115 -5.35 -13.37 -2.00
CA TYR A 115 -5.56 -13.53 -0.55
C TYR A 115 -6.68 -14.51 -0.18
N TRP A 116 -7.17 -15.29 -1.15
CA TRP A 116 -8.18 -16.34 -0.98
C TRP A 116 -9.45 -15.96 -0.19
N SER A 117 -9.98 -14.75 -0.37
CA SER A 117 -11.32 -14.42 0.13
C SER A 117 -12.39 -15.05 -0.78
N SER A 118 -12.76 -16.30 -0.50
CA SER A 118 -13.63 -17.13 -1.35
C SER A 118 -14.99 -16.48 -1.67
N TRP A 119 -15.59 -15.78 -0.71
CA TRP A 119 -16.83 -15.04 -0.88
C TRP A 119 -16.68 -13.83 -1.82
N ASP A 120 -15.58 -13.09 -1.68
CA ASP A 120 -15.28 -11.94 -2.51
C ASP A 120 -14.93 -12.35 -3.94
N VAL A 121 -14.18 -13.45 -4.11
CA VAL A 121 -13.82 -14.00 -5.44
C VAL A 121 -15.08 -14.26 -6.26
N LEU A 122 -16.06 -15.00 -5.72
CA LEU A 122 -17.30 -15.30 -6.44
C LEU A 122 -18.11 -14.02 -6.73
N THR A 123 -18.18 -13.12 -5.75
CA THR A 123 -18.92 -11.86 -5.86
C THR A 123 -18.34 -10.97 -6.96
N PHE A 124 -17.03 -10.78 -6.98
CA PHE A 124 -16.39 -9.96 -7.99
C PHE A 124 -16.35 -10.64 -9.36
N PHE A 125 -16.18 -11.97 -9.42
CA PHE A 125 -16.20 -12.71 -10.69
C PHE A 125 -17.50 -12.50 -11.48
N LYS A 126 -18.64 -12.55 -10.78
CA LYS A 126 -19.97 -12.29 -11.37
C LYS A 126 -20.08 -10.86 -11.92
N LYS A 127 -19.42 -9.89 -11.29
CA LYS A 127 -19.41 -8.47 -11.69
C LYS A 127 -18.39 -8.15 -12.80
N LEU A 128 -17.45 -9.04 -13.12
CA LEU A 128 -16.45 -8.80 -14.17
C LEU A 128 -17.07 -8.84 -15.57
N ARG A 129 -16.77 -7.80 -16.37
CA ARG A 129 -17.03 -7.81 -17.82
C ARG A 129 -16.12 -8.82 -18.55
N LYS A 130 -16.59 -9.39 -19.66
CA LYS A 130 -15.83 -10.36 -20.48
C LYS A 130 -14.41 -9.89 -20.83
N ARG A 131 -14.26 -8.61 -21.23
CA ARG A 131 -12.95 -8.02 -21.54
C ARG A 131 -12.01 -7.98 -20.33
N ALA A 132 -12.52 -7.72 -19.13
CA ALA A 132 -11.70 -7.73 -17.91
C ALA A 132 -11.24 -9.15 -17.56
N ARG A 133 -12.13 -10.16 -17.69
CA ARG A 133 -11.77 -11.57 -17.49
C ARG A 133 -10.62 -12.00 -18.40
N LEU A 134 -10.67 -11.66 -19.69
CA LEU A 134 -9.62 -11.97 -20.65
C LEU A 134 -8.27 -11.30 -20.30
N ARG A 135 -8.29 -10.05 -19.83
CA ARG A 135 -7.07 -9.36 -19.38
C ARG A 135 -6.45 -10.04 -18.16
N ILE A 136 -7.27 -10.38 -17.17
CA ILE A 136 -6.82 -11.08 -15.97
C ILE A 136 -6.25 -12.45 -16.32
N GLN A 137 -6.95 -13.24 -17.15
CA GLN A 137 -6.48 -14.54 -17.61
C GLN A 137 -5.13 -14.44 -18.34
N LYS A 138 -4.94 -13.43 -19.18
CA LYS A 138 -3.68 -13.17 -19.89
C LYS A 138 -2.54 -12.75 -18.94
N MET A 139 -2.86 -12.04 -17.86
CA MET A 139 -1.87 -11.65 -16.84
C MET A 139 -1.35 -12.89 -16.10
N TYR A 140 -2.26 -13.74 -15.61
CA TYR A 140 -1.89 -14.97 -14.89
C TYR A 140 -1.25 -16.04 -15.78
N SER A 141 -1.56 -16.10 -17.08
CA SER A 141 -0.90 -17.05 -17.99
C SER A 141 0.56 -16.68 -18.29
N LYS A 142 0.95 -15.41 -18.13
CA LYS A 142 2.35 -14.97 -18.21
C LYS A 142 3.14 -15.32 -16.95
N LEU A 143 2.52 -15.23 -15.78
CA LEU A 143 3.14 -15.56 -14.50
C LEU A 143 3.41 -17.07 -14.33
N ARG A 144 2.66 -17.96 -14.99
CA ARG A 144 2.92 -19.42 -14.99
C ARG A 144 4.02 -19.90 -15.95
N ARG A 145 4.68 -19.00 -16.68
CA ARG A 145 5.74 -19.34 -17.65
C ARG A 145 7.16 -19.02 -17.15
N ILE A 146 7.28 -18.67 -15.88
CA ILE A 146 8.54 -18.51 -15.13
C ILE A 146 8.58 -19.66 -14.13
#